data_AF-A0A3S5CSG3-F1
#
_entry.id   AF-A0A3S5CSG3-F1
#
_cell.length_a   1.000
_cell.length_b   1.000
_cell.length_c   1.000
_cell.angle_alpha   90.00
_cell.angle_beta   90.00
_cell.angle_gamma   90.00
#
_symmetry.space_group_name_H-M   'P 1'
#
loop_
_entity.id
_entity.type
_entity.pdbx_description
1 polymer ?
#
loop_
_entity_poly.entity_id
_entity_poly.type
_entity_poly.pdbx_seq_one_letter_code
_entity_poly.pdbx_strand_id
1 'polypeptide(L)' 'MNPKEEANRMHVYSIVACPTGKWGASCIESCECVNGVECDRQTGQCICFPGFTGHGCTERKLMHFPRGNGLQ' A
#
# COMPACT_ATOMS: atom_id res chain seq x y z
N MET A 1 16.64 20.99 32.27
CA MET A 1 15.86 20.04 31.45
C MET A 1 14.78 20.85 30.75
N ASN A 2 14.76 20.82 29.42
CA ASN A 2 14.03 21.78 28.58
C ASN A 2 12.77 21.10 27.98
N PRO A 3 11.62 21.80 27.90
CA PRO A 3 10.32 21.28 27.41
C PRO A 3 10.27 20.86 25.92
N LYS A 4 11.42 20.66 25.27
CA LYS A 4 11.54 20.32 23.85
C LYS A 4 11.92 18.85 23.61
N GLU A 5 12.47 18.20 24.62
CA GLU A 5 12.94 16.81 24.55
C GLU A 5 11.92 15.79 25.09
N GLU A 6 10.89 16.24 25.82
CA GLU A 6 9.99 15.37 26.61
C GLU A 6 8.63 15.08 25.95
N ALA A 7 8.60 15.12 24.62
CA ALA A 7 7.54 14.50 23.84
C ALA A 7 8.08 14.16 22.44
N ASN A 8 9.15 13.38 22.34
CA ASN A 8 9.06 11.92 22.10
C ASN A 8 7.72 11.24 22.51
N ARG A 9 6.60 11.91 22.24
CA ARG A 9 5.27 11.38 22.18
C ARG A 9 5.21 10.91 20.75
N MET A 10 5.84 9.75 20.54
CA MET A 10 5.37 8.77 19.59
C MET A 10 3.88 9.00 19.50
N HIS A 11 3.43 9.61 18.41
CA HIS A 11 2.03 9.54 18.07
C HIS A 11 1.85 8.04 17.97
N VAL A 12 1.40 7.43 19.07
CA VAL A 12 0.68 6.17 19.08
C VAL A 12 -0.63 6.52 18.36
N TYR A 13 -0.50 6.97 17.11
CA TYR A 13 -1.55 7.15 16.16
C TYR A 13 -1.83 5.72 15.76
N SER A 14 -2.64 5.10 16.61
CA SER A 14 -3.49 4.02 16.24
C SER A 14 -2.78 2.95 15.42
N ILE A 15 -1.98 2.11 16.08
CA ILE A 15 -1.80 0.73 15.58
C ILE A 15 -3.11 -0.06 15.65
N VAL A 16 -4.29 0.59 15.76
CA VAL A 16 -5.56 -0.02 15.41
C VAL A 16 -5.49 -0.24 13.91
N ALA A 17 -4.85 -1.34 13.54
CA ALA A 17 -4.89 -1.86 12.20
C ALA A 17 -6.38 -1.98 11.84
N CYS A 18 -6.78 -1.29 10.77
CA CYS A 18 -8.12 -1.43 10.25
C CYS A 18 -8.44 -2.91 10.01
N PRO A 19 -9.69 -3.35 10.18
CA PRO A 19 -10.08 -4.71 9.83
C PRO A 19 -9.69 -4.98 8.36
N THR A 20 -9.43 -6.24 8.04
CA THR A 20 -9.03 -6.64 6.69
C THR A 20 -10.00 -6.09 5.65
N GLY A 21 -9.47 -5.44 4.62
CA GLY A 21 -10.27 -4.81 3.57
C GLY A 21 -10.70 -3.37 3.86
N LYS A 22 -10.19 -2.73 4.92
CA LYS A 22 -10.45 -1.32 5.24
C LYS A 22 -9.18 -0.50 5.48
N TRP A 23 -9.25 0.80 5.26
CA TRP A 23 -8.13 1.73 5.45
C TRP A 23 -8.57 3.15 5.85
N GLY A 24 -7.60 4.00 6.17
CA GLY A 24 -7.79 5.42 6.49
C GLY A 24 -7.98 5.71 7.98
N ALA A 25 -8.08 6.99 8.33
CA ALA A 25 -8.03 7.47 9.72
C ALA A 25 -9.11 6.89 10.66
N SER A 26 -10.23 6.42 10.10
CA SER A 26 -11.36 5.83 10.83
C SER A 26 -11.76 4.46 10.31
N CYS A 27 -10.96 3.83 9.44
CA CYS A 27 -11.29 2.55 8.79
C CYS A 27 -12.67 2.56 8.09
N ILE A 28 -13.03 3.69 7.50
CA ILE A 28 -14.30 3.84 6.75
C ILE A 28 -14.10 3.49 5.29
N GLU A 29 -12.92 3.78 4.75
CA GLU A 29 -12.58 3.52 3.36
C GLU A 29 -12.38 2.03 3.15
N SER A 30 -12.91 1.52 2.03
CA SER A 30 -12.80 0.12 1.66
C SER A 30 -11.62 -0.07 0.72
N CYS A 31 -10.95 -1.21 0.84
CA CYS A 31 -9.87 -1.55 -0.08
C CYS A 31 -10.42 -2.09 -1.38
N GLU A 32 -10.09 -1.42 -2.48
CA GLU A 32 -10.58 -1.76 -3.82
C GLU A 32 -9.49 -2.42 -4.67
N CYS A 33 -8.79 -3.42 -4.09
CA CYS A 33 -7.74 -4.16 -4.79
C CYS A 33 -8.34 -5.26 -5.67
N VAL A 34 -8.43 -5.03 -6.99
CA VAL A 34 -9.00 -6.01 -7.93
C VAL A 34 -8.00 -7.11 -8.28
N ASN A 35 -6.76 -6.73 -8.65
CA ASN A 35 -5.65 -7.65 -8.93
C ASN A 35 -4.50 -7.45 -7.93
N GLY A 36 -4.86 -7.33 -6.65
CA GLY A 36 -3.91 -7.17 -5.55
C GLY A 36 -4.13 -8.20 -4.45
N VAL A 37 -3.15 -8.31 -3.57
CA VAL A 37 -3.15 -9.30 -2.48
C VAL A 37 -3.66 -8.69 -1.18
N GLU A 38 -3.12 -7.53 -0.83
CA GLU A 38 -3.44 -6.82 0.41
C GLU A 38 -3.37 -5.31 0.14
N CYS A 39 -4.17 -4.55 0.89
CA CYS A 39 -4.08 -3.10 0.94
C CYS A 39 -3.37 -2.67 2.23
N ASP A 40 -2.53 -1.66 2.11
CA ASP A 40 -1.95 -0.98 3.24
C ASP A 40 -3.07 -0.30 4.05
N ARG A 41 -3.16 -0.65 5.34
CA ARG A 41 -4.26 -0.22 6.20
C ARG A 41 -4.20 1.27 6.55
N GLN A 42 -3.05 1.92 6.36
CA GLN A 42 -2.86 3.34 6.63
C GLN A 42 -3.12 4.19 5.38
N THR A 43 -2.60 3.75 4.23
CA THR A 43 -2.60 4.53 2.98
C THR A 43 -3.64 4.07 1.97
N GLY A 44 -4.21 2.87 2.13
CA GLY A 44 -5.13 2.25 1.16
C GLY A 44 -4.45 1.62 -0.05
N GLN A 45 -3.14 1.76 -0.17
CA GLN A 45 -2.41 1.33 -1.36
C GLN A 45 -2.35 -0.19 -1.46
N CYS A 46 -2.73 -0.72 -2.63
CA CYS A 46 -2.71 -2.16 -2.89
C CYS A 46 -1.32 -2.67 -3.29
N ILE A 47 -0.96 -3.85 -2.79
CA ILE A 47 0.15 -4.66 -3.31
C ILE A 47 -0.35 -5.41 -4.54
N CYS A 48 0.04 -4.94 -5.71
CA CYS A 48 -0.42 -5.48 -6.99
C CYS A 48 0.31 -6.76 -7.39
N PHE A 49 -0.42 -7.66 -8.06
CA PHE A 49 0.21 -8.78 -8.74
C PHE A 49 1.17 -8.31 -9.83
N PRO A 50 2.18 -9.13 -10.17
CA PRO A 50 3.12 -8.81 -11.23
C PRO A 50 2.37 -8.51 -12.55
N GLY A 51 2.65 -7.35 -13.13
CA GLY A 51 1.98 -6.87 -14.34
C GLY A 51 0.71 -6.04 -14.10
N PHE A 52 0.42 -5.67 -12.85
CA PHE A 52 -0.64 -4.72 -12.49
C PHE A 52 -0.07 -3.53 -11.71
N THR A 53 -0.74 -2.38 -11.82
CA THR A 53 -0.37 -1.11 -11.17
C THR A 53 -1.61 -0.24 -10.93
N GLY A 54 -1.40 0.92 -10.31
CA GLY A 54 -2.46 1.84 -9.91
C GLY A 54 -3.02 1.52 -8.52
N HIS A 55 -3.80 2.44 -7.95
CA HIS A 55 -4.30 2.34 -6.58
C HIS A 55 -5.05 1.03 -6.30
N GLY A 56 -5.91 0.59 -7.23
CA GLY A 56 -6.69 -0.65 -7.14
C GLY A 56 -6.13 -1.83 -7.94
N CYS A 57 -4.90 -1.73 -8.47
CA CYS A 57 -4.30 -2.75 -9.33
C CYS A 57 -5.14 -3.08 -10.58
N THR A 58 -5.82 -2.09 -11.14
CA THR A 58 -6.68 -2.24 -12.33
C THR A 58 -5.92 -1.98 -13.63
N GLU A 59 -4.80 -1.27 -13.57
CA GLU A 59 -4.00 -0.95 -14.74
C GLU A 59 -3.03 -2.09 -15.04
N ARG A 60 -3.10 -2.66 -16.25
CA ARG A 60 -2.15 -3.67 -16.69
C ARG A 60 -0.82 -3.01 -17.06
N LYS A 61 0.18 -3.18 -16.20
CA LYS A 61 1.57 -2.93 -16.57
C LYS A 61 2.03 -4.10 -17.43
N LEU A 62 2.10 -3.91 -18.74
CA LEU A 62 2.80 -4.86 -19.59
C LEU A 62 4.22 -4.99 -19.03
N MET A 63 4.56 -6.19 -18.52
CA MET A 63 5.95 -6.54 -18.31
C MET A 63 6.60 -6.41 -19.68
N HIS A 64 7.29 -5.31 -19.91
CA HIS A 64 8.27 -5.25 -20.97
C HIS A 64 9.33 -6.29 -20.58
N PHE A 65 9.14 -7.52 -21.04
CA PHE A 65 10.28 -8.37 -21.35
C PHE A 65 11.02 -7.59 -22.44
N PRO A 66 12.22 -7.02 -22.21
CA PRO A 66 13.08 -6.79 -23.34
C PRO A 66 13.15 -8.14 -24.03
N ARG A 67 12.67 -8.22 -25.28
CA ARG A 67 12.90 -9.38 -26.11
C ARG A 67 14.41 -9.50 -26.18
N GLY A 68 14.99 -10.30 -25.30
CA GLY A 68 16.37 -10.70 -25.36
C GLY A 68 16.48 -11.42 -26.68
N ASN A 69 17.03 -10.73 -27.67
CA ASN A 69 17.40 -11.32 -28.94
C ASN A 69 18.19 -12.58 -28.63
N GLY A 70 17.76 -13.71 -29.22
CA GLY A 70 18.52 -14.95 -29.17
C GLY A 70 19.97 -14.66 -29.55
N LEU A 71 20.88 -14.86 -28.61
CA LEU A 71 22.28 -14.98 -28.94
C LEU A 71 22.46 -16.38 -29.54
N GLN A 72 22.98 -16.35 -30.76
CA GLN A 72 23.30 -17.47 -31.62
C GLN A 72 24.52 -18.26 -31.12
#